data_AF-A0A2E0XLF7-F1
#
_entry.id   AF-A0A2E0XLF7-F1
#
_cell.length_a   1.000
_cell.length_b   1.000
_cell.length_c   1.000
_cell.angle_alpha   90.00
_cell.angle_beta   90.00
_cell.angle_gamma   90.00
#
_symmetry.space_group_name_H-M   'P 1'
#
loop_
_entity.id
_entity.type
_entity.pdbx_description
1 polymer ?
#
loop_
_entity_poly.entity_id
_entity_poly.type
_entity_poly.pdbx_seq_one_letter_code
_entity_poly.pdbx_strand_id
1 'polypeptide(L)'
;MGGSLCAKCIQIGTLPASNRSRKFYPIVAGDYAYLGHDEALIRTVNNQDHLVWTYQLGTPIKTAPVVCGNLLFAHDYSGNLWRFAPTV
;
A
#
# COMPACT_ATOMS: atom_id res chain seq x y z
N MET A 1 -8.12 23.57 8.34
CA MET A 1 -6.78 23.16 8.83
C MET A 1 -6.34 21.94 8.03
N GLY A 2 -5.84 22.18 6.81
CA GLY A 2 -5.48 21.13 5.85
C GLY A 2 -3.98 20.86 5.92
N GLY A 3 -3.57 19.96 6.81
CA GLY A 3 -2.25 19.36 6.73
C GLY A 3 -2.31 18.20 5.74
N SER A 4 -1.62 18.33 4.60
CA SER A 4 -1.44 17.19 3.68
C SER A 4 -0.56 16.17 4.40
N LEU A 5 -1.20 15.16 5.01
CA LEU A 5 -0.49 14.00 5.55
C LEU A 5 0.01 13.18 4.36
N CYS A 6 1.23 13.50 3.91
CA CYS A 6 1.98 12.61 3.05
C CYS A 6 2.54 11.50 3.95
N ALA A 7 1.95 10.31 3.93
CA ALA A 7 2.48 9.21 4.72
C ALA A 7 3.82 8.77 4.14
N LYS A 8 4.85 8.70 4.99
CA LYS A 8 6.17 8.18 4.62
C LYS A 8 6.12 6.66 4.70
N CYS A 9 6.50 5.96 3.63
CA CYS A 9 6.72 4.52 3.69
C CYS A 9 7.82 4.22 4.72
N ILE A 10 7.51 3.42 5.74
CA ILE A 10 8.47 2.95 6.74
C ILE A 10 8.63 1.45 6.54
N GLN A 11 9.81 1.02 6.11
CA GLN A 11 10.14 -0.41 6.06
C GLN A 11 10.42 -0.89 7.49
N ILE A 12 9.56 -1.76 8.02
CA ILE A 12 9.64 -2.27 9.41
C ILE A 12 10.44 -3.57 9.56
N GLY A 13 10.93 -4.15 8.46
CA GLY A 13 11.80 -5.34 8.50
C GLY A 13 11.86 -6.09 7.16
N THR A 14 12.78 -7.05 7.09
CA THR A 14 12.91 -8.01 5.98
C THR A 14 13.01 -9.39 6.61
N LEU A 15 12.11 -10.32 6.26
CA LEU A 15 12.25 -11.72 6.70
C LEU A 15 13.49 -12.33 6.04
N PRO A 16 14.26 -13.18 6.75
CA PRO A 16 15.45 -13.81 6.19
C PRO A 16 15.08 -14.55 4.91
N ALA A 17 15.89 -14.34 3.86
CA ALA A 17 15.62 -14.83 2.52
C ALA A 17 15.57 -16.37 2.52
N SER A 18 14.37 -16.94 2.67
CA SER A 18 14.04 -18.14 1.91
C SER A 18 14.08 -17.76 0.43
N ASN A 19 14.26 -18.73 -0.47
CA ASN A 19 14.58 -18.57 -1.90
C ASN A 19 13.55 -17.74 -2.75
N ARG A 20 12.64 -17.00 -2.11
CA ARG A 20 11.79 -15.94 -2.67
C ARG A 20 11.75 -14.76 -1.68
N SER A 21 12.60 -13.74 -1.87
CA SER A 21 12.44 -12.46 -1.19
C SER A 21 11.13 -11.80 -1.67
N ARG A 22 10.06 -11.92 -0.88
CA ARG A 22 8.79 -11.24 -1.13
C ARG A 22 8.88 -9.87 -0.47
N LYS A 23 8.87 -8.81 -1.27
CA LYS A 23 8.91 -7.44 -0.72
C LYS A 23 7.48 -6.98 -0.47
N PHE A 24 7.26 -6.47 0.73
CA PHE A 24 6.03 -5.81 1.11
C PHE A 24 6.36 -4.37 1.45
N TYR A 25 5.52 -3.44 0.99
CA TYR A 25 5.68 -2.03 1.28
C TYR A 25 4.48 -1.56 2.10
N PRO A 26 4.53 -1.72 3.44
CA PRO A 26 3.44 -1.28 4.30
C PRO A 26 3.45 0.24 4.46
N ILE A 27 2.25 0.83 4.52
CA ILE A 27 2.04 2.24 4.84
C ILE A 27 0.95 2.32 5.89
N VAL A 28 1.21 3.03 6.99
CA VAL A 28 0.19 3.35 7.98
C VAL A 28 -0.18 4.81 7.83
N ALA A 29 -1.48 5.09 7.68
CA ALA A 29 -2.01 6.44 7.59
C ALA A 29 -3.36 6.52 8.31
N GLY A 30 -3.42 7.31 9.38
CA GLY A 30 -4.60 7.37 10.24
C GLY A 30 -4.90 5.99 10.85
N ASP A 31 -6.14 5.53 10.71
CA ASP A 31 -6.61 4.25 11.24
C ASP A 31 -6.48 3.06 10.29
N TYR A 32 -5.71 3.23 9.21
CA TYR A 32 -5.56 2.25 8.15
C TYR A 32 -4.11 1.91 7.87
N ALA A 33 -3.86 0.63 7.60
CA ALA A 33 -2.62 0.15 7.04
C ALA A 33 -2.84 -0.42 5.63
N TYR A 34 -2.05 0.05 4.68
CA TYR A 34 -2.06 -0.35 3.29
C TYR A 34 -0.87 -1.27 2.99
N LEU A 35 -1.12 -2.38 2.32
CA LEU A 35 -0.12 -3.40 1.98
C LEU A 35 -0.06 -3.56 0.46
N GLY A 36 1.03 -3.09 -0.15
CA GLY A 36 1.37 -3.41 -1.54
C GLY A 36 2.26 -4.65 -1.61
N HIS A 37 1.92 -5.60 -2.50
CA HIS A 37 2.67 -6.85 -2.68
C HIS A 37 3.05 -7.12 -4.15
N ASP A 38 4.07 -7.97 -4.33
CA ASP A 38 4.52 -8.52 -5.61
C ASP A 38 3.44 -9.31 -6.38
N GLU A 39 2.35 -9.74 -5.74
CA GLU A 39 1.20 -10.40 -6.38
C GLU A 39 0.20 -9.43 -7.00
N ALA A 40 0.59 -8.18 -7.24
CA ALA A 40 -0.26 -7.15 -7.83
C ALA A 40 -1.51 -6.85 -6.98
N LEU A 41 -1.37 -6.93 -5.66
CA LEU A 41 -2.45 -6.78 -4.71
C LEU A 41 -2.22 -5.58 -3.79
N ILE A 42 -3.26 -4.79 -3.61
CA ILE A 42 -3.35 -3.82 -2.51
C ILE A 42 -4.40 -4.32 -1.52
N ARG A 43 -4.02 -4.41 -0.26
CA ARG A 43 -4.94 -4.67 0.86
C ARG A 43 -4.94 -3.50 1.82
N THR A 44 -6.09 -3.22 2.41
CA THR A 44 -6.22 -2.26 3.50
C THR A 44 -6.78 -2.96 4.72
N VAL A 45 -6.12 -2.79 5.86
CA VAL A 45 -6.61 -3.23 7.16
C VAL A 45 -6.83 -2.03 8.07
N ASN A 46 -7.74 -2.14 9.03
CA ASN A 46 -7.94 -1.12 10.05
C ASN A 46 -7.05 -1.37 11.29
N ASN A 47 -7.12 -0.48 12.29
CA ASN A 47 -6.39 -0.62 13.56
C ASN A 47 -6.79 -1.83 14.43
N GLN A 48 -7.86 -2.55 14.07
CA GLN A 48 -8.27 -3.81 14.70
C GLN A 48 -7.84 -5.03 13.87
N ASP A 49 -6.92 -4.85 12.92
CA ASP A 49 -6.44 -5.88 12.00
C ASP A 49 -7.54 -6.50 11.11
N HIS A 50 -8.68 -5.81 10.94
CA HIS A 50 -9.74 -6.25 10.05
C HIS A 50 -9.49 -5.80 8.61
N LEU A 51 -9.67 -6.72 7.66
CA LEU A 51 -9.62 -6.41 6.24
C LEU A 51 -10.77 -5.49 5.84
N VAL A 52 -10.43 -4.29 5.36
CA VAL A 52 -11.40 -3.28 4.88
C VAL A 52 -11.70 -3.48 3.40
N TRP A 53 -10.66 -3.60 2.58
CA TRP A 53 -10.81 -3.85 1.14
C TRP A 53 -9.54 -4.46 0.53
N THR A 54 -9.71 -5.02 -0.68
CA THR A 54 -8.63 -5.58 -1.49
C THR A 54 -8.85 -5.23 -2.96
N TYR A 55 -7.78 -4.91 -3.69
CA TYR A 55 -7.82 -4.65 -5.14
C TYR A 55 -6.66 -5.32 -5.87
N GLN A 56 -6.97 -5.98 -6.99
CA GLN A 56 -6.01 -6.69 -7.84
C GLN A 56 -5.69 -5.84 -9.08
N LEU A 57 -4.43 -5.38 -9.19
CA LEU A 57 -3.93 -4.50 -10.26
C LEU A 57 -3.54 -5.26 -11.53
N GLY A 58 -3.45 -6.59 -11.47
CA GLY A 58 -2.97 -7.45 -12.56
C GLY A 58 -1.46 -7.37 -12.84
N THR A 59 -0.83 -6.24 -12.53
CA THR A 59 0.63 -6.02 -12.64
C THR A 59 1.27 -5.81 -11.26
N PRO A 60 2.41 -6.46 -10.95
CA PRO A 60 3.09 -6.32 -9.67
C PRO A 60 3.42 -4.88 -9.29
N ILE A 61 3.26 -4.56 -8.00
CA ILE A 61 3.77 -3.32 -7.41
C ILE A 61 5.17 -3.58 -6.88
N LYS A 62 6.18 -2.93 -7.48
CA LYS A 62 7.59 -3.05 -7.04
C LYS A 62 8.07 -1.89 -6.17
N THR A 63 7.21 -0.90 -5.95
CA THR A 63 7.50 0.33 -5.22
C THR A 63 6.55 0.50 -4.04
N ALA A 64 6.91 1.33 -3.06
CA ALA A 64 5.98 1.66 -2.01
C ALA A 64 4.85 2.53 -2.55
N PRO A 65 3.58 2.27 -2.17
CA PRO A 65 2.51 3.23 -2.43
C PRO A 65 2.78 4.57 -1.72
N VAL A 66 1.92 5.57 -1.96
CA VAL A 66 1.96 6.85 -1.26
C VAL A 66 0.55 7.24 -0.85
N VAL A 67 0.37 7.64 0.41
CA VAL A 67 -0.89 8.25 0.87
C VAL A 67 -0.71 9.77 0.86
N CYS A 68 -1.68 10.47 0.27
CA CYS A 68 -1.77 11.92 0.29
C CYS A 68 -3.21 12.32 0.64
N GLY A 69 -3.41 12.82 1.86
CA GLY A 69 -4.75 13.09 2.37
C GLY A 69 -5.56 11.79 2.50
N ASN A 70 -6.70 11.70 1.81
CA ASN A 70 -7.54 10.49 1.76
C ASN A 70 -7.29 9.61 0.52
N LEU A 71 -6.28 9.94 -0.29
CA LEU A 71 -5.96 9.22 -1.52
C LEU A 71 -4.77 8.30 -1.31
N LEU A 72 -4.85 7.12 -1.91
CA LEU A 72 -3.71 6.20 -2.07
C LEU A 72 -3.29 6.17 -3.53
N PHE A 73 -1.99 6.32 -3.76
CA PHE A 73 -1.35 6.21 -5.06
C PHE A 73 -0.44 4.99 -5.10
N ALA A 74 -0.46 4.25 -6.20
CA ALA A 74 0.42 3.12 -6.43
C ALA A 74 0.87 3.07 -7.89
N HIS A 75 2.15 2.75 -8.12
CA HIS A 75 2.71 2.58 -9.45
C HIS A 75 2.98 1.09 -9.69
N ASP A 76 2.47 0.55 -10.79
CA ASP A 76 2.73 -0.82 -11.20
C ASP A 76 3.96 -0.95 -12.10
N TYR A 77 4.41 -2.18 -12.35
CA TYR A 77 5.59 -2.45 -13.18
C TYR A 77 5.38 -2.17 -14.68
N SER A 78 4.14 -1.96 -15.12
CA SER A 78 3.77 -1.70 -16.52
C SER A 78 3.76 -0.20 -16.84
N GLY A 79 4.04 0.65 -15.85
CA GLY A 79 4.04 2.11 -16.03
C GLY A 79 2.74 2.80 -15.65
N ASN A 80 1.76 2.09 -15.08
CA ASN A 80 0.46 2.71 -14.74
C ASN A 80 0.48 3.27 -13.33
N LEU A 81 -0.01 4.52 -13.19
CA LEU A 81 -0.27 5.15 -11.90
C LEU A 81 -1.75 4.96 -11.54
N TRP A 82 -1.98 4.27 -10.43
CA TRP A 82 -3.30 3.99 -9.88
C TRP A 82 -3.62 4.95 -8.74
N ARG A 83 -4.89 5.37 -8.69
CA ARG A 83 -5.43 6.22 -7.63
C ARG A 83 -6.65 5.56 -7.01
N PHE A 84 -6.61 5.39 -5.69
CA PHE A 84 -7.73 4.90 -4.90
C PHE A 84 -8.26 6.04 -4.03
N ALA A 85 -9.58 6.23 -4.07
CA ALA A 85 -10.29 7.19 -3.24
C ALA A 85 -11.28 6.40 -2.34
N PRO A 86 -11.61 6.92 -1.15
CA PRO A 86 -12.65 6.35 -0.32
C PRO A 86 -13.98 6.47 -1.08
N THR A 87 -14.79 5.41 -1.03
CA THR A 87 -16.20 5.51 -1.43
C THR A 87 -16.91 6.32 -0.35
N VAL A 88 -17.57 7.41 -0.76
CA VAL A 88 -18.42 8.24 0.12
C VAL A 88 -19.67 7.48 0.55
#